data_AF-A0A4P6XJJ0-F1
#
_entry.id   AF-A0A4P6XJJ0-F1
#
_cell.length_a   1.000
_cell.length_b   1.000
_cell.length_c   1.000
_cell.angle_alpha   90.00
_cell.angle_beta   90.00
_cell.angle_gamma   90.00
#
_symmetry.space_group_name_H-M   'P 1'
#
loop_
_entity.id
_entity.type
_entity.pdbx_description
1 polymer ?
#
loop_
_entity_poly.entity_id
_entity_poly.type
_entity_poly.pdbx_seq_one_letter_code
_entity_poly.pdbx_strand_id
1 'polypeptide(L)'
;MLQHREISKLLGQAIEQSGDEGSDGVLFASLLSAKGLPLITVGPPTDHTTTQGISPDSLRMYSLMATNLFGQQKKTGDESLDCWAVLDIDTFLRAAMRKFATTSSSENEPQNVFYTVLFYTAAYPDAQAKVRLDLVTEALAAGLSGYRSS
;
A
#
# COMPACT_ATOMS: atom_id res chain seq x y z
N MET A 1 0.09 -12.16 16.60
CA MET A 1 -0.69 -10.96 16.26
C MET A 1 0.30 -9.85 15.99
N LEU A 2 0.40 -9.36 14.75
CA LEU A 2 1.27 -8.22 14.47
C LEU A 2 0.79 -7.01 15.28
N GLN A 3 1.68 -6.44 16.09
CA GLN A 3 1.38 -5.21 16.81
C GLN A 3 1.41 -4.03 15.83
N HIS A 4 0.63 -2.97 16.09
CA HIS A 4 0.63 -1.75 15.27
C HIS A 4 2.06 -1.26 14.93
N ARG A 5 2.97 -1.34 15.91
CA ARG A 5 4.39 -0.99 15.76
C ARG A 5 5.13 -1.84 14.71
N GLU A 6 4.83 -3.13 14.62
CA GLU A 6 5.46 -4.04 13.67
C GLU A 6 4.94 -3.77 12.25
N ILE A 7 3.64 -3.47 12.09
CA ILE A 7 3.06 -3.12 10.80
C ILE A 7 3.67 -1.80 10.30
N SER A 8 3.77 -0.80 11.17
CA SER A 8 4.44 0.46 10.83
C SER A 8 5.90 0.25 10.43
N LYS A 9 6.62 -0.66 11.10
CA LYS A 9 8.01 -0.96 10.75
C LYS A 9 8.12 -1.63 9.37
N LEU A 10 7.26 -2.61 9.08
CA LEU A 10 7.22 -3.27 7.76
C LEU A 10 6.87 -2.30 6.63
N LEU A 11 5.87 -1.45 6.83
CA LEU A 11 5.53 -0.42 5.86
C LEU A 11 6.67 0.61 5.74
N GLY A 12 7.37 0.91 6.83
CA GLY A 12 8.54 1.81 6.83
C GLY A 12 9.66 1.32 5.94
N GLN A 13 9.91 0.01 5.91
CA GLN A 13 10.89 -0.61 4.99
C GLN A 13 10.56 -0.40 3.51
N ALA A 14 9.27 -0.20 3.17
CA ALA A 14 8.87 0.15 1.81
C ALA A 14 9.40 1.52 1.38
N ILE A 15 9.54 2.42 2.36
CA ILE A 15 9.94 3.83 2.19
C ILE A 15 11.44 3.98 2.38
N GLU A 16 12.05 3.16 3.24
CA GLU A 16 13.48 3.24 3.54
C GLU A 16 14.35 3.13 2.28
N GLN A 17 15.39 3.96 2.26
CA GLN A 17 16.33 4.09 1.15
C GLN A 17 17.23 2.87 1.12
N SER A 18 17.25 2.15 0.00
CA SER A 18 18.32 1.18 -0.26
C SER A 18 19.53 2.02 -0.69
N GLY A 19 20.57 2.04 0.14
CA GLY A 19 21.73 2.90 -0.05
C GLY A 19 22.40 2.72 -1.41
N ASP A 20 22.18 3.68 -2.30
CA ASP A 20 23.13 4.31 -3.22
C ASP A 20 22.38 5.49 -3.88
N GLU A 21 23.10 6.55 -4.24
CA GLU A 21 22.62 7.93 -4.53
C GLU A 21 21.65 8.12 -5.73
N GLY A 22 20.61 7.30 -5.90
CA GLY A 22 19.73 7.35 -7.06
C GLY A 22 18.28 7.01 -6.78
N SER A 23 17.44 8.05 -6.66
CA SER A 23 15.97 8.06 -6.67
C SER A 23 15.25 7.66 -5.36
N ASP A 24 15.22 8.62 -4.44
CA ASP A 24 14.23 8.71 -3.37
C ASP A 24 12.83 8.90 -3.99
N GLY A 25 12.09 7.81 -4.13
CA GLY A 25 10.90 7.78 -4.96
C GLY A 25 9.61 7.52 -4.21
N VAL A 26 9.63 6.66 -3.19
CA VAL A 26 8.44 6.30 -2.41
C VAL A 26 8.27 7.27 -1.26
N LEU A 27 7.11 7.93 -1.22
CA LEU A 27 6.78 8.96 -0.25
C LEU A 27 5.97 8.39 0.92
N PHE A 28 4.94 7.59 0.65
CA PHE A 28 4.07 7.08 1.70
C PHE A 28 3.69 5.62 1.42
N ALA A 29 3.44 4.87 2.48
CA ALA A 29 2.95 3.50 2.41
C ALA A 29 1.77 3.34 3.35
N SER A 30 0.67 2.78 2.86
CA SER A 30 -0.57 2.61 3.62
C SER A 30 -1.08 1.18 3.54
N LEU A 31 -1.44 0.63 4.70
CA LEU A 31 -2.31 -0.53 4.80
C LEU A 31 -3.75 -0.05 4.91
N LEU A 32 -4.62 -0.54 4.03
CA LEU A 32 -6.04 -0.21 3.98
C LEU A 32 -6.90 -1.44 4.31
N SER A 33 -8.06 -1.16 4.91
CA SER A 33 -9.14 -2.13 5.07
C SER A 33 -9.78 -2.51 3.73
N ALA A 34 -10.63 -3.55 3.72
CA ALA A 34 -11.47 -3.93 2.58
C ALA A 34 -12.31 -2.78 1.98
N LYS A 35 -12.60 -1.74 2.77
CA LYS A 35 -13.37 -0.56 2.37
C LYS A 35 -12.50 0.59 1.81
N GLY A 36 -11.19 0.38 1.68
CA GLY A 36 -10.24 1.41 1.23
C GLY A 36 -9.88 2.44 2.30
N LEU A 37 -10.31 2.25 3.56
CA LEU A 37 -9.97 3.15 4.67
C LEU A 37 -8.57 2.82 5.19
N PRO A 38 -7.67 3.82 5.34
CA PRO A 38 -6.35 3.62 5.92
C PRO A 38 -6.44 3.14 7.36
N LEU A 39 -5.78 2.01 7.63
CA LEU A 39 -5.58 1.48 8.97
C LEU A 39 -4.28 2.03 9.56
N ILE A 40 -3.21 1.98 8.77
CA ILE A 40 -1.88 2.49 9.12
C ILE A 40 -1.30 3.15 7.87
N THR A 41 -0.78 4.36 8.04
CA THR A 41 -0.01 5.06 7.02
C THR A 41 1.32 5.46 7.63
N VAL A 42 2.40 5.22 6.88
CA VAL A 42 3.74 5.67 7.20
C VAL A 42 4.25 6.56 6.07
N GLY A 43 5.11 7.49 6.44
CA GLY A 43 5.67 8.49 5.57
C GLY A 43 6.88 9.13 6.23
N PRO A 44 7.65 9.94 5.49
CA PRO A 44 8.63 10.83 6.08
C PRO A 44 7.96 11.73 7.13
N PRO A 45 8.70 12.15 8.17
CA PRO A 45 8.19 13.11 9.12
C PRO A 45 7.69 14.34 8.37
N THR A 46 6.47 14.78 8.71
CA THR A 46 5.84 16.00 8.20
C THR A 46 6.58 17.23 8.73
N ASP A 47 7.82 17.41 8.30
CA ASP A 47 8.46 18.72 8.32
C ASP A 47 7.99 19.45 7.06
N HIS A 48 7.50 20.68 7.28
CA HIS A 48 6.87 21.54 6.27
C HIS A 48 7.79 21.95 5.11
N THR A 49 9.01 21.43 5.05
CA THR A 49 10.08 21.88 4.14
C THR A 49 10.45 20.85 3.06
N THR A 50 10.10 19.57 3.22
CA THR A 50 10.54 18.50 2.29
C THR A 50 9.43 17.58 1.79
N THR A 51 8.31 17.50 2.49
CA THR A 51 7.10 16.84 1.96
C THR A 51 6.28 17.87 1.20
N GLN A 52 5.91 17.58 -0.05
CA GLN A 52 5.18 18.49 -0.97
C GLN A 52 3.74 18.84 -0.50
N GLY A 53 3.53 19.21 0.76
CA GLY A 53 2.23 19.64 1.29
C GLY A 53 1.15 18.57 1.27
N ILE A 54 1.50 17.29 1.12
CA ILE A 54 0.53 16.19 1.10
C ILE A 54 0.01 15.98 2.52
N SER A 55 -1.20 16.46 2.77
CA SER A 55 -1.85 16.31 4.08
C SER A 55 -2.30 14.87 4.34
N PRO A 56 -2.45 14.44 5.61
CA PRO A 56 -3.04 13.15 5.94
C PRO A 56 -4.44 12.94 5.35
N ASP A 57 -5.25 14.00 5.22
CA ASP A 57 -6.57 13.92 4.62
C ASP A 57 -6.51 13.74 3.09
N SER A 58 -5.51 14.34 2.44
CA SER A 58 -5.21 14.07 1.03
C SER A 58 -4.87 12.59 0.82
N LEU A 59 -4.04 11.99 1.66
CA LEU A 59 -3.70 10.56 1.58
C LEU A 59 -4.91 9.66 1.76
N ARG A 60 -5.84 10.00 2.66
CA ARG A 60 -7.11 9.27 2.83
C ARG A 60 -7.96 9.35 1.57
N MET A 61 -8.08 10.55 0.99
CA MET A 61 -8.83 10.76 -0.25
C MET A 61 -8.21 9.98 -1.41
N TYR A 62 -6.89 10.05 -1.58
CA TYR A 62 -6.17 9.33 -2.63
C TYR A 62 -6.26 7.81 -2.46
N SER A 63 -6.19 7.31 -1.22
CA SER A 63 -6.38 5.89 -0.91
C SER A 63 -7.77 5.41 -1.35
N LEU A 64 -8.81 6.19 -1.03
CA LEU A 64 -10.18 5.87 -1.42
C LEU A 64 -10.37 5.92 -2.95
N MET A 65 -9.81 6.92 -3.62
CA MET A 65 -9.80 7.01 -5.08
C MET A 65 -9.11 5.81 -5.70
N ALA A 66 -7.94 5.44 -5.19
CA ALA A 66 -7.16 4.30 -5.66
C ALA A 66 -7.95 2.99 -5.52
N THR A 67 -8.61 2.76 -4.39
CA THR A 67 -9.41 1.54 -4.17
C THR A 67 -10.63 1.49 -5.09
N ASN A 68 -11.30 2.62 -5.30
CA ASN A 68 -12.44 2.70 -6.21
C ASN A 68 -12.02 2.43 -7.67
N LEU A 69 -10.94 3.06 -8.11
CA LEU A 69 -10.41 2.87 -9.47
C LEU A 69 -9.94 1.43 -9.68
N PHE A 70 -9.24 0.85 -8.71
CA PHE A 70 -8.86 -0.57 -8.74
C PHE A 70 -10.09 -1.49 -8.88
N GLY A 71 -11.17 -1.19 -8.16
CA GLY A 71 -12.43 -1.93 -8.26
C GLY A 71 -13.14 -1.83 -9.61
N GLN A 72 -12.90 -0.75 -10.36
CA GLN A 72 -13.51 -0.48 -11.67
C GLN A 72 -12.71 -1.02 -12.87
N GLN A 73 -11.49 -1.51 -12.65
CA GLN A 73 -10.66 -2.03 -13.73
C GLN A 73 -11.28 -3.27 -14.38
N LYS A 74 -11.06 -3.42 -15.69
CA LYS A 74 -11.46 -4.61 -16.43
C LYS A 74 -10.67 -5.80 -15.90
N LYS A 75 -11.37 -6.71 -15.25
CA LYS A 75 -10.80 -7.93 -14.71
C LYS A 75 -10.62 -8.95 -15.83
N THR A 76 -9.43 -9.50 -15.91
CA THR A 76 -9.14 -10.66 -16.78
C THR A 76 -9.85 -11.91 -16.28
N GLY A 77 -10.29 -11.91 -15.02
CA GLY A 77 -10.91 -13.07 -14.35
C GLY A 77 -9.88 -13.96 -13.65
N ASP A 78 -8.59 -13.66 -13.84
CA ASP A 78 -7.48 -14.27 -13.12
C ASP A 78 -7.08 -13.37 -11.96
N GLU A 79 -7.38 -13.81 -10.73
CA GLU A 79 -7.06 -13.05 -9.52
C GLU A 79 -5.57 -12.79 -9.33
N SER A 80 -4.69 -13.62 -9.91
CA SER A 80 -3.25 -13.43 -9.80
C SER A 80 -2.76 -12.24 -10.64
N LEU A 81 -3.42 -11.98 -11.77
CA LEU A 81 -3.11 -10.87 -12.68
C LEU A 81 -3.86 -9.60 -12.27
N ASP A 82 -5.07 -9.74 -11.74
CA ASP A 82 -5.94 -8.63 -11.34
C ASP A 82 -5.68 -8.14 -9.90
N CYS A 83 -4.59 -8.57 -9.24
CA CYS A 83 -4.35 -8.26 -7.83
C CYS A 83 -3.67 -6.91 -7.57
N TRP A 84 -3.18 -6.19 -8.59
CA TRP A 84 -2.47 -4.93 -8.40
C TRP A 84 -2.70 -3.93 -9.55
N ALA A 85 -2.45 -2.65 -9.30
CA ALA A 85 -2.56 -1.59 -10.29
C ALA A 85 -1.64 -0.40 -9.97
N VAL A 86 -1.30 0.37 -11.01
CA VAL A 86 -0.73 1.72 -10.89
C VAL A 86 -1.79 2.73 -11.26
N LEU A 87 -1.85 3.82 -10.49
CA LEU A 87 -2.80 4.90 -10.67
C LEU A 87 -2.06 6.24 -10.66
N ASP A 88 -2.27 7.05 -11.68
CA ASP A 88 -1.83 8.43 -11.71
C ASP A 88 -2.79 9.27 -10.84
N ILE A 89 -2.27 9.86 -9.76
CA ILE A 89 -3.05 10.71 -8.85
C ILE A 89 -2.94 12.18 -9.27
N ASP A 90 -1.72 12.61 -9.60
CA ASP A 90 -1.40 13.92 -10.15
C ASP A 90 -0.12 13.80 -11.01
N THR A 91 0.25 14.87 -11.69
CA THR A 91 1.46 15.07 -12.48
C THR A 91 2.76 14.66 -11.78
N PHE A 92 2.82 14.77 -10.45
CA PHE A 92 4.00 14.42 -9.65
C PHE A 92 3.82 13.19 -8.77
N LEU A 93 2.60 12.66 -8.64
CA LEU A 93 2.27 11.64 -7.65
C LEU A 93 1.55 10.45 -8.30
N ARG A 94 2.08 9.26 -8.05
CA ARG A 94 1.49 7.98 -8.45
C ARG A 94 1.21 7.12 -7.24
N ALA A 95 0.26 6.21 -7.40
CA ALA A 95 -0.08 5.20 -6.41
C ALA A 95 0.02 3.80 -7.02
N ALA A 96 0.79 2.92 -6.41
CA ALA A 96 0.77 1.49 -6.71
C ALA A 96 -0.03 0.80 -5.62
N MET A 97 -1.07 0.08 -6.00
CA MET A 97 -1.98 -0.60 -5.09
C MET A 97 -1.95 -2.10 -5.33
N ARG A 98 -1.99 -2.90 -4.27
CA ARG A 98 -2.16 -4.35 -4.34
C ARG A 98 -3.22 -4.82 -3.35
N LYS A 99 -4.15 -5.63 -3.82
CA LYS A 99 -5.12 -6.37 -3.01
C LYS A 99 -4.50 -7.67 -2.52
N PHE A 100 -4.70 -7.99 -1.26
CA PHE A 100 -4.34 -9.29 -0.71
C PHE A 100 -5.37 -9.76 0.31
N ALA A 101 -5.41 -11.07 0.55
CA ALA A 101 -6.25 -11.68 1.56
C ALA A 101 -5.39 -12.46 2.53
N THR A 102 -5.76 -12.45 3.82
CA THR A 102 -5.11 -13.29 4.82
C THR A 102 -5.81 -14.64 4.87
N THR A 103 -5.03 -15.73 4.87
CA THR A 103 -5.56 -17.06 5.12
C THR A 103 -5.97 -17.18 6.59
N SER A 104 -7.24 -17.53 6.83
CA SER A 104 -7.68 -18.02 8.14
C SER A 104 -7.26 -19.49 8.26
N SER A 105 -6.88 -19.89 9.48
CA SER A 105 -6.50 -21.25 9.83
C SER A 105 -7.65 -22.27 9.73
N SER A 106 -8.87 -21.84 9.38
CA SER A 106 -10.04 -22.71 9.23
C SER A 106 -10.73 -22.49 7.88
N GLU A 107 -11.03 -23.59 7.17
CA GLU A 107 -11.63 -23.58 5.82
C GLU A 107 -13.02 -22.90 5.74
N ASN A 108 -13.63 -22.59 6.90
CA ASN A 108 -14.98 -22.00 6.99
C ASN A 108 -15.00 -20.53 7.42
N GLU A 109 -13.86 -19.89 7.65
CA GLU A 109 -13.83 -18.48 8.06
C GLU A 109 -13.71 -17.52 6.86
N PRO A 110 -14.42 -16.37 6.91
CA PRO A 110 -14.30 -15.37 5.86
C PRO A 110 -12.88 -14.80 5.82
N GLN A 111 -12.28 -14.82 4.63
CA GLN A 111 -10.96 -14.22 4.41
C GLN A 111 -11.03 -12.70 4.63
N ASN A 112 -10.08 -12.17 5.40
CA ASN A 112 -9.95 -10.73 5.55
C ASN A 112 -9.19 -10.16 4.35
N VAL A 113 -9.86 -9.26 3.63
CA VAL A 113 -9.31 -8.57 2.47
C VAL A 113 -8.70 -7.24 2.92
N PHE A 114 -7.49 -6.99 2.46
CA PHE A 114 -6.74 -5.77 2.69
C PHE A 114 -6.17 -5.24 1.37
N TYR A 115 -5.78 -3.97 1.39
CA TYR A 115 -5.02 -3.36 0.31
C TYR A 115 -3.76 -2.73 0.86
N THR A 116 -2.66 -2.84 0.13
CA THR A 116 -1.45 -2.07 0.37
C THR A 116 -1.34 -1.02 -0.73
N VAL A 117 -0.99 0.21 -0.36
CA VAL A 117 -0.75 1.31 -1.30
C VAL A 117 0.61 1.93 -1.04
N LEU A 118 1.38 2.11 -2.11
CA LEU A 118 2.58 2.94 -2.11
C LEU A 118 2.30 4.20 -2.92
N PHE A 119 2.51 5.35 -2.30
CA PHE A 119 2.52 6.65 -2.96
C PHE A 119 3.96 7.01 -3.30
N TYR A 120 4.23 7.34 -4.55
CA TYR A 120 5.58 7.59 -5.03
C TYR A 120 5.60 8.70 -6.09
N THR A 121 6.76 9.31 -6.30
CA THR A 121 6.93 10.38 -7.27
C THR A 121 6.80 9.84 -8.70
N ALA A 122 6.23 10.62 -9.62
CA ALA A 122 6.07 10.20 -11.01
C ALA A 122 7.41 9.92 -11.73
N ALA A 123 8.53 10.44 -11.22
CA ALA A 123 9.87 10.15 -11.72
C ALA A 123 10.39 8.76 -11.30
N TYR A 124 9.79 8.15 -10.28
CA TYR A 124 10.20 6.85 -9.78
C TYR A 124 9.63 5.71 -10.64
N PRO A 125 10.44 4.73 -11.08
CA PRO A 125 9.97 3.72 -12.02
C PRO A 125 8.89 2.80 -11.42
N ASP A 126 7.78 2.63 -12.15
CA ASP A 126 6.65 1.77 -11.73
C ASP A 126 7.09 0.33 -11.44
N ALA A 127 8.08 -0.19 -12.17
CA ALA A 127 8.64 -1.51 -11.93
C ALA A 127 9.30 -1.64 -10.55
N GLN A 128 10.01 -0.60 -10.10
CA GLN A 128 10.62 -0.60 -8.77
C GLN A 128 9.56 -0.43 -7.67
N ALA A 129 8.56 0.43 -7.91
CA ALA A 129 7.42 0.58 -7.00
C ALA A 129 6.68 -0.74 -6.82
N LYS A 130 6.46 -1.49 -7.91
CA LYS A 130 5.85 -2.82 -7.86
C LYS A 130 6.66 -3.81 -7.04
N VAL A 131 7.98 -3.88 -7.23
CA VAL A 131 8.84 -4.78 -6.45
C VAL A 131 8.75 -4.48 -4.96
N ARG A 132 8.81 -3.20 -4.57
CA ARG A 132 8.65 -2.80 -3.16
C ARG A 132 7.26 -3.15 -2.62
N LEU A 133 6.22 -2.90 -3.41
CA LEU A 133 4.84 -3.23 -3.06
C LEU A 133 4.66 -4.73 -2.84
N ASP A 134 5.27 -5.56 -3.69
CA ASP A 134 5.18 -7.02 -3.61
C ASP A 134 5.84 -7.54 -2.33
N LEU A 135 7.07 -7.10 -2.05
CA LEU A 135 7.82 -7.50 -0.84
C LEU A 135 7.06 -7.15 0.44
N VAL A 136 6.54 -5.93 0.51
CA VAL A 136 5.83 -5.43 1.70
C VAL A 136 4.49 -6.13 1.84
N THR A 137 3.77 -6.34 0.75
CA THR A 137 2.47 -7.03 0.76
C THR A 137 2.62 -8.48 1.18
N GLU A 138 3.65 -9.18 0.73
CA GLU A 138 3.93 -10.57 1.13
C GLU A 138 4.25 -10.65 2.63
N ALA A 139 5.12 -9.76 3.13
CA ALA A 139 5.45 -9.69 4.55
C ALA A 139 4.21 -9.38 5.42
N LEU A 140 3.35 -8.47 4.96
CA LEU A 140 2.08 -8.14 5.64
C LEU A 140 1.09 -9.30 5.60
N ALA A 141 0.95 -9.98 4.47
CA ALA A 141 0.04 -11.13 4.34
C ALA A 141 0.45 -12.26 5.30
N ALA A 142 1.75 -12.58 5.36
CA ALA A 142 2.29 -13.55 6.30
C ALA A 142 2.09 -13.11 7.75
N GLY A 143 2.37 -11.84 8.04
CA GLY A 143 2.28 -11.29 9.39
C GLY A 143 0.85 -11.11 9.93
N LEU A 144 -0.10 -10.82 9.06
CA LEU A 144 -1.53 -10.66 9.38
C LEU A 144 -2.30 -11.99 9.29
N SER A 145 -1.63 -13.11 9.01
CA SER A 145 -2.25 -14.43 9.08
C SER A 145 -2.84 -14.66 10.48
N GLY A 146 -4.14 -14.98 10.53
CA GLY A 146 -4.90 -15.10 11.78
C GLY A 146 -5.41 -13.78 12.41
N TYR A 147 -5.27 -12.63 11.76
CA TYR A 147 -5.96 -11.40 12.18
C TYR A 147 -7.48 -11.58 12.04
N ARG A 148 -8.26 -11.22 13.06
CA ARG A 148 -9.72 -11.24 13.07
C ARG A 148 -10.25 -9.81 13.15
N SER A 149 -10.96 -9.36 12.11
CA SER A 149 -11.81 -8.18 12.19
C SER A 149 -13.08 -8.56 12.96
N SER A 150 -13.15 -8.24 14.25
CA SER A 150 -14.37 -8.41 15.06
C SER A 150 -15.50 -7.50 14.57
#